data_AF-A0A962G136-F1
#
_entry.id   AF-A0A962G136-F1
#
_cell.length_a   1.000
_cell.length_b   1.000
_cell.length_c   1.000
_cell.angle_alpha   90.00
_cell.angle_beta   90.00
_cell.angle_gamma   90.00
#
_symmetry.space_group_name_H-M   'P 1'
#
loop_
_entity.id
_entity.type
_entity.pdbx_description
1 polymer ?
#
loop_
_entity_poly.entity_id
_entity_poly.type
_entity_poly.pdbx_seq_one_letter_code
_entity_poly.pdbx_strand_id
1 'polypeptide(L)'
;MSPTSQQLAIQIPSSTLPDPHWTAYVTALVVPIVALTAAWIAFRQWQIARNKLKLDLYDKRMAVYEVVRKALSVATSHGKLSHDDEIEYLTGIRTAKWLFGPKVATYLEETLWHKIVDFGLHNTMSSSSSGDERTKHVHARAETMKWLMAQYKEFDNLCAPYLQLKH
;
A
#
# COMPACT_ATOMS: atom_id res chain seq x y z
N MET A 1 70.27 41.97 63.94
CA MET A 1 69.32 40.94 64.40
C MET A 1 68.23 40.77 63.35
N SER A 2 67.94 39.50 63.07
CA SER A 2 66.90 38.93 62.19
C SER A 2 67.27 38.64 60.72
N PRO A 3 67.33 37.35 60.34
CA PRO A 3 67.69 36.87 59.00
C PRO A 3 66.50 36.86 58.04
N THR A 4 66.80 37.20 56.79
CA THR A 4 65.91 37.04 55.63
C THR A 4 65.46 35.59 55.50
N SER A 5 64.18 35.32 55.79
CA SER A 5 63.57 34.02 55.62
C SER A 5 63.36 33.74 54.12
N GLN A 6 64.26 32.97 53.51
CA GLN A 6 64.00 32.37 52.19
C GLN A 6 62.93 31.29 52.36
N GLN A 7 61.71 31.57 51.91
CA GLN A 7 60.70 30.53 51.71
C GLN A 7 61.10 29.73 50.45
N LEU A 8 61.54 28.49 50.67
CA LEU A 8 61.67 27.48 49.62
C LEU A 8 60.28 27.09 49.13
N ALA A 9 59.79 27.74 48.08
CA ALA A 9 58.67 27.25 47.31
C ALA A 9 59.12 25.95 46.60
N ILE A 10 58.78 24.81 47.20
CA ILE A 10 58.99 23.50 46.57
C ILE A 10 58.03 23.43 45.39
N GLN A 11 58.54 23.70 44.20
CA GLN A 11 57.82 23.52 42.96
C GLN A 11 57.76 22.02 42.68
N ILE A 12 56.67 21.36 43.10
CA ILE A 12 56.44 19.95 42.80
C ILE A 12 56.27 19.86 41.28
N PRO A 13 57.17 19.17 40.54
CA PRO A 13 56.98 19.00 39.11
C PRO A 13 55.72 18.17 38.89
N SER A 14 54.74 18.70 38.16
CA SER A 14 53.61 17.93 37.68
C SER A 14 54.15 16.86 36.73
N SER A 15 54.41 15.66 37.25
CA SER A 15 54.76 14.50 36.43
C SER A 15 53.55 14.16 35.56
N THR A 16 53.55 14.68 34.34
CA THR A 16 52.64 14.23 33.29
C THR A 16 52.96 12.77 33.01
N LEU A 17 52.14 11.84 33.54
CA LEU A 17 52.22 10.44 33.15
C LEU A 17 52.05 10.38 31.63
N PRO A 18 52.90 9.64 30.89
CA PRO A 18 52.77 9.52 29.44
C PRO A 18 51.39 8.94 29.11
N ASP A 19 50.65 9.63 28.25
CA ASP A 19 49.34 9.18 27.80
C ASP A 19 49.43 7.75 27.26
N PRO A 20 48.55 6.82 27.67
CA PRO A 20 48.66 5.43 27.28
C PRO A 20 48.44 5.27 25.77
N HIS A 21 49.52 5.06 25.02
CA HIS A 21 49.53 4.93 23.55
C HIS A 21 48.58 3.84 23.01
N TRP A 22 48.22 2.83 23.81
CA TRP A 22 47.22 1.83 23.45
C TRP A 22 45.83 2.43 23.16
N THR A 23 45.48 3.54 23.82
CA THR A 23 44.21 4.24 23.61
C THR A 23 44.11 4.85 22.21
N ALA A 24 45.24 5.28 21.64
CA ALA A 24 45.32 5.81 20.28
C ALA A 24 45.04 4.71 19.23
N TYR A 25 45.54 3.49 19.45
CA TYR A 25 45.27 2.36 18.55
C TYR A 25 43.81 1.91 18.63
N VAL A 26 43.23 1.87 19.84
CA VAL A 26 41.82 1.50 20.03
C VAL A 26 40.88 2.53 19.40
N THR A 27 41.11 3.82 19.63
CA THR A 27 40.29 4.90 19.04
C THR A 27 40.41 4.95 17.51
N ALA A 28 41.60 4.71 16.95
CA ALA A 28 41.79 4.62 15.51
C ALA A 28 41.04 3.45 14.84
N LEU A 29 40.79 2.36 15.58
CA LEU A 29 40.11 1.17 15.08
C LEU A 29 38.58 1.23 15.25
N VAL A 30 38.07 2.01 16.21
CA VAL A 30 36.63 2.20 16.43
C VAL A 30 35.96 2.92 15.27
N VAL A 31 36.58 3.99 14.75
CA VAL A 31 36.01 4.78 13.65
C VAL A 31 35.71 3.93 12.39
N PRO A 32 36.64 3.12 11.85
CA PRO A 32 36.33 2.28 10.69
C PRO A 32 35.33 1.17 11.01
N ILE A 33 35.32 0.60 12.22
CA ILE A 33 34.29 -0.38 12.61
C ILE A 33 32.90 0.25 12.64
N VAL A 34 32.78 1.44 13.23
CA VAL A 34 31.51 2.19 13.25
C VAL A 34 31.09 2.57 11.82
N ALA A 35 32.04 2.99 10.98
CA ALA A 35 31.75 3.30 9.58
C ALA A 35 31.26 2.07 8.80
N LEU A 36 31.90 0.91 8.96
CA LEU A 36 31.51 -0.35 8.31
C LEU A 36 30.14 -0.83 8.79
N THR A 37 29.88 -0.77 10.10
CA THR A 37 28.58 -1.15 10.67
C THR A 37 27.47 -0.20 10.20
N ALA A 38 27.73 1.11 10.16
CA ALA A 38 26.78 2.09 9.61
C ALA A 38 26.50 1.82 8.11
N ALA A 39 27.52 1.55 7.30
CA ALA A 39 27.37 1.21 5.89
C ALA A 39 26.54 -0.07 5.71
N TRP A 40 26.78 -1.10 6.53
CA TRP A 40 25.99 -2.33 6.53
C TRP A 40 24.52 -2.10 6.87
N ILE A 41 24.25 -1.31 7.93
CA ILE A 41 22.87 -0.97 8.33
C ILE A 41 22.17 -0.19 7.20
N ALA A 42 22.83 0.80 6.60
CA ALA A 42 22.28 1.58 5.50
C ALA A 42 21.92 0.70 4.29
N PHE A 43 22.80 -0.26 3.94
CA PHE A 43 22.51 -1.23 2.87
C PHE A 43 21.28 -2.08 3.18
N ARG A 44 21.16 -2.57 4.42
CA ARG A 44 19.98 -3.33 4.86
C ARG A 44 18.70 -2.48 4.84
N GLN A 45 18.78 -1.22 5.28
CA GLN A 45 17.66 -0.29 5.22
C GLN A 45 17.21 -0.02 3.78
N TRP A 46 18.13 0.12 2.83
CA TRP A 46 17.80 0.27 1.42
C TRP A 46 17.04 -0.94 0.86
N GLN A 47 17.49 -2.16 1.20
CA GLN A 47 16.79 -3.38 0.80
C GLN A 47 15.37 -3.46 1.41
N ILE A 48 15.23 -3.11 2.69
CA ILE A 48 13.91 -3.06 3.37
C ILE A 48 12.99 -2.03 2.73
N ALA A 49 13.49 -0.82 2.46
CA ALA A 49 12.71 0.25 1.82
C ALA A 49 12.22 -0.17 0.43
N ARG A 50 13.05 -0.87 -0.34
CA ARG A 50 12.68 -1.39 -1.66
C ARG A 50 11.58 -2.46 -1.58
N ASN A 51 11.64 -3.34 -0.58
CA ASN A 51 10.59 -4.34 -0.35
C ASN A 51 9.29 -3.69 0.15
N LYS A 52 9.40 -2.68 1.02
CA LYS A 52 8.25 -1.91 1.53
C LYS A 52 7.50 -1.19 0.40
N LEU A 53 8.21 -0.65 -0.59
CA LEU A 53 7.57 -0.03 -1.76
C LEU A 53 6.73 -1.03 -2.56
N LYS A 54 7.23 -2.27 -2.75
CA LYS A 54 6.47 -3.32 -3.44
C LYS A 54 5.22 -3.72 -2.66
N LEU A 55 5.33 -3.85 -1.33
CA LEU A 55 4.21 -4.18 -0.45
C LEU A 55 3.15 -3.07 -0.46
N ASP A 56 3.54 -1.81 -0.29
CA ASP A 56 2.61 -0.67 -0.30
C ASP A 56 1.85 -0.58 -1.63
N LEU A 57 2.52 -0.87 -2.75
CA LEU A 57 1.88 -0.91 -4.06
C LEU A 57 0.91 -2.09 -4.19
N TYR A 58 1.27 -3.26 -3.66
CA TYR A 58 0.38 -4.43 -3.61
C TYR A 58 -0.86 -4.15 -2.76
N ASP A 59 -0.70 -3.58 -1.56
CA ASP A 59 -1.82 -3.27 -0.66
C ASP A 59 -2.79 -2.28 -1.30
N LYS A 60 -2.27 -1.24 -1.98
CA LYS A 60 -3.09 -0.29 -2.74
C LYS A 60 -3.86 -0.96 -3.87
N ARG A 61 -3.24 -1.89 -4.60
CA ARG A 61 -3.90 -2.69 -5.65
C ARG A 61 -4.98 -3.60 -5.07
N MET A 62 -4.69 -4.24 -3.94
CA MET A 62 -5.64 -5.12 -3.26
C MET A 62 -6.85 -4.34 -2.76
N ALA A 63 -6.68 -3.13 -2.23
CA ALA A 63 -7.80 -2.29 -1.80
C ALA A 63 -8.81 -2.01 -2.93
N VAL A 64 -8.32 -1.69 -4.14
CA VAL A 64 -9.20 -1.52 -5.31
C VAL A 64 -9.90 -2.83 -5.67
N TYR A 65 -9.16 -3.94 -5.65
CA TYR A 65 -9.71 -5.26 -5.94
C TYR A 65 -10.84 -5.65 -4.98
N GLU A 66 -10.66 -5.40 -3.69
CA GLU A 66 -11.66 -5.67 -2.64
C GLU A 66 -12.92 -4.83 -2.82
N VAL A 67 -12.78 -3.53 -3.11
CA VAL A 67 -13.93 -2.64 -3.37
C VAL A 67 -14.75 -3.13 -4.56
N VAL A 68 -14.10 -3.53 -5.66
CA VAL A 68 -14.79 -4.07 -6.84
C VAL A 68 -15.49 -5.40 -6.53
N ARG A 69 -14.81 -6.31 -5.82
CA ARG A 69 -15.37 -7.60 -5.38
C ARG A 69 -16.57 -7.42 -4.47
N LYS A 70 -16.52 -6.47 -3.54
CA LYS A 70 -17.62 -6.11 -2.65
C LYS A 70 -18.81 -5.60 -3.46
N ALA A 71 -18.60 -4.66 -4.38
CA ALA A 71 -19.66 -4.14 -5.25
C ALA A 71 -20.32 -5.24 -6.08
N LEU A 72 -19.54 -6.15 -6.69
CA LEU A 72 -20.07 -7.32 -7.39
C LEU A 72 -20.89 -8.23 -6.48
N SER A 73 -20.43 -8.47 -5.25
CA SER A 73 -21.13 -9.30 -4.25
C SER A 73 -22.47 -8.68 -3.85
N VAL A 74 -22.48 -7.39 -3.55
CA VAL A 74 -23.70 -6.66 -3.17
C VAL A 74 -24.66 -6.60 -4.35
N ALA A 75 -24.18 -6.28 -5.56
CA ALA A 75 -25.01 -6.26 -6.77
C ALA A 75 -25.71 -7.61 -6.98
N THR A 76 -24.94 -8.69 -7.04
CA THR A 76 -25.47 -10.04 -7.33
C THR A 76 -26.36 -10.58 -6.20
N SER A 77 -26.10 -10.21 -4.94
CA SER A 77 -26.90 -10.67 -3.80
C SER A 77 -28.22 -9.89 -3.64
N HIS A 78 -28.18 -8.57 -3.76
CA HIS A 78 -29.33 -7.70 -3.48
C HIS A 78 -30.08 -7.23 -4.73
N GLY A 79 -29.54 -7.48 -5.93
CA GLY A 79 -30.15 -7.03 -7.18
C GLY A 79 -29.85 -5.57 -7.54
N LYS A 80 -29.15 -4.84 -6.67
CA LYS A 80 -28.73 -3.43 -6.83
C LYS A 80 -27.69 -3.06 -5.78
N LEU A 81 -26.96 -1.98 -5.99
CA LEU A 81 -26.16 -1.34 -4.95
C LEU A 81 -27.01 -0.35 -4.14
N SER A 82 -26.63 -0.11 -2.89
CA SER A 82 -27.10 1.06 -2.16
C SER A 82 -26.34 2.31 -2.63
N HIS A 83 -26.88 3.50 -2.35
CA HIS A 83 -26.19 4.74 -2.69
C HIS A 83 -24.79 4.85 -2.06
N ASP A 84 -24.64 4.35 -0.83
CA ASP A 84 -23.36 4.33 -0.14
C ASP A 84 -22.36 3.38 -0.82
N ASP A 85 -22.81 2.19 -1.24
CA ASP A 85 -21.97 1.24 -1.99
C ASP A 85 -21.56 1.78 -3.36
N GLU A 86 -22.44 2.54 -4.04
CA GLU A 86 -22.14 3.22 -5.29
C GLU A 86 -21.04 4.26 -5.12
N ILE A 87 -21.13 5.10 -4.09
CA ILE A 87 -20.10 6.09 -3.77
C ILE A 87 -18.79 5.38 -3.41
N GLU A 88 -18.83 4.34 -2.58
CA GLU A 88 -17.65 3.56 -2.20
C GLU A 88 -16.96 2.95 -3.44
N TYR A 89 -17.74 2.36 -4.35
CA TYR A 89 -17.21 1.82 -5.60
C TYR A 89 -16.56 2.91 -6.46
N LEU A 90 -17.29 3.99 -6.76
CA LEU A 90 -16.81 5.06 -7.63
C LEU A 90 -15.59 5.79 -7.06
N THR A 91 -15.52 5.96 -5.74
CA THR A 91 -14.35 6.56 -5.09
C THR A 91 -13.17 5.60 -5.04
N GLY A 92 -13.41 4.32 -4.74
CA GLY A 92 -12.37 3.29 -4.67
C GLY A 92 -11.68 3.03 -6.00
N ILE A 93 -12.41 3.03 -7.12
CA ILE A 93 -11.82 2.76 -8.44
C ILE A 93 -11.04 3.95 -9.04
N ARG A 94 -11.17 5.18 -8.52
CA ARG A 94 -10.46 6.37 -9.07
C ARG A 94 -8.95 6.19 -9.16
N THR A 95 -8.37 5.44 -8.22
CA THR A 95 -6.93 5.19 -8.18
C THR A 95 -6.50 4.05 -9.12
N ALA A 96 -7.44 3.28 -9.68
CA ALA A 96 -7.16 2.12 -10.52
C ALA A 96 -6.35 2.49 -11.78
N LYS A 97 -6.60 3.66 -12.37
CA LYS A 97 -5.85 4.16 -13.54
C LYS A 97 -4.34 4.26 -13.27
N TRP A 98 -3.96 4.64 -12.05
CA TRP A 98 -2.56 4.80 -11.67
C TRP A 98 -1.94 3.48 -11.19
N LEU A 99 -2.74 2.60 -10.58
CA LEU A 99 -2.25 1.35 -9.98
C LEU A 99 -2.15 0.20 -11.00
N PHE A 100 -3.13 0.10 -11.91
CA PHE A 100 -3.26 -0.98 -12.89
C PHE A 100 -3.13 -0.50 -14.34
N GLY A 101 -3.33 0.80 -14.58
CA GLY A 101 -3.27 1.40 -15.91
C GLY A 101 -4.65 1.61 -16.55
N PRO A 102 -4.69 2.22 -17.74
CA PRO A 102 -5.93 2.67 -18.37
C PRO A 102 -6.87 1.52 -18.73
N LYS A 103 -6.35 0.37 -19.16
CA LYS A 103 -7.18 -0.79 -19.55
C LYS A 103 -8.10 -1.24 -18.42
N VAL A 104 -7.56 -1.36 -17.20
CA VAL A 104 -8.34 -1.81 -16.03
C VAL A 104 -9.30 -0.71 -15.57
N ALA A 105 -8.85 0.54 -15.54
CA ALA A 105 -9.71 1.67 -15.17
C ALA A 105 -10.92 1.79 -16.11
N THR A 106 -10.71 1.78 -17.43
CA THR A 106 -11.79 1.83 -18.42
C THR A 106 -12.76 0.67 -18.26
N TYR A 107 -12.26 -0.54 -18.01
CA TYR A 107 -13.13 -1.68 -17.76
C TYR A 107 -14.01 -1.48 -16.50
N LEU A 108 -13.43 -0.97 -15.41
CA LEU A 108 -14.17 -0.72 -14.15
C LEU A 108 -15.19 0.42 -14.28
N GLU A 109 -14.82 1.52 -14.95
CA GLU A 109 -15.62 2.75 -15.05
C GLU A 109 -16.68 2.67 -16.16
N GLU A 110 -16.37 2.07 -17.30
CA GLU A 110 -17.26 2.10 -18.48
C GLU A 110 -17.95 0.77 -18.75
N THR A 111 -17.37 -0.36 -18.36
CA THR A 111 -17.96 -1.68 -18.65
C THR A 111 -18.70 -2.21 -17.43
N LEU A 112 -17.98 -2.38 -16.32
CA LEU A 112 -18.51 -3.01 -15.12
C LEU A 112 -19.56 -2.12 -14.44
N TRP A 113 -19.25 -0.84 -14.25
CA TRP A 113 -20.15 0.12 -13.61
C TRP A 113 -21.50 0.22 -14.32
N HIS A 114 -21.51 0.45 -15.64
CA HIS A 114 -22.75 0.56 -16.40
C HIS A 114 -23.60 -0.72 -16.31
N LYS A 115 -22.97 -1.89 -16.35
CA LYS A 115 -23.69 -3.17 -16.21
C LYS A 115 -24.28 -3.38 -14.81
N ILE A 116 -23.60 -2.91 -13.76
CA ILE A 116 -24.13 -2.92 -12.40
C ILE A 116 -25.35 -2.00 -12.28
N VAL A 117 -25.28 -0.79 -12.85
CA VAL A 117 -26.40 0.17 -12.87
C VAL A 117 -27.58 -0.37 -13.68
N ASP A 118 -27.33 -0.91 -14.88
CA ASP A 118 -28.35 -1.55 -15.73
C ASP A 118 -29.07 -2.68 -14.97
N PHE A 119 -28.31 -3.48 -14.21
CA PHE A 119 -28.88 -4.56 -13.40
C PHE A 119 -29.85 -4.03 -12.33
N GLY A 120 -29.44 -3.00 -11.59
CA GLY A 120 -30.28 -2.33 -10.59
C GLY A 120 -31.54 -1.70 -11.20
N LEU A 121 -31.40 -1.10 -12.38
CA LEU A 121 -32.51 -0.53 -13.13
C LEU A 121 -33.52 -1.61 -13.55
N HIS A 122 -33.05 -2.70 -14.18
CA HIS A 122 -33.92 -3.81 -14.56
C HIS A 122 -34.58 -4.47 -13.35
N ASN A 123 -33.88 -4.59 -12.23
CA ASN A 123 -34.46 -5.09 -10.98
C ASN A 123 -35.62 -4.20 -10.52
N THR A 124 -35.41 -2.88 -10.49
CA THR A 124 -36.44 -1.91 -10.10
C THR A 124 -37.62 -1.90 -11.07
N MET A 125 -37.37 -1.83 -12.38
CA MET A 125 -38.42 -1.82 -13.40
C MET A 125 -39.22 -3.13 -13.41
N SER A 126 -38.56 -4.29 -13.23
CA SER A 126 -39.27 -5.57 -13.14
C SER A 126 -40.24 -5.66 -11.95
N SER A 127 -40.00 -4.87 -10.89
CA SER A 127 -40.89 -4.82 -9.72
C SER A 127 -42.07 -3.86 -9.90
N SER A 128 -41.93 -2.82 -10.75
CA SER A 128 -42.94 -1.78 -10.97
C SER A 128 -43.77 -1.98 -12.25
N SER A 129 -43.27 -2.75 -13.22
CA SER A 129 -43.96 -3.05 -14.48
C SER A 129 -44.91 -4.25 -14.37
N SER A 130 -45.88 -4.35 -15.30
CA SER A 130 -46.80 -5.50 -15.41
C SER A 130 -46.84 -6.04 -16.86
N GLY A 131 -47.38 -7.25 -17.04
CA GLY A 131 -47.51 -7.89 -18.36
C GLY A 131 -46.17 -8.12 -19.06
N ASP A 132 -46.15 -7.87 -20.38
CA ASP A 132 -45.00 -8.14 -21.26
C ASP A 132 -43.75 -7.33 -20.92
N GLU A 133 -43.91 -6.08 -20.47
CA GLU A 133 -42.79 -5.22 -20.05
C GLU A 133 -42.04 -5.78 -18.84
N ARG A 134 -42.78 -6.37 -17.89
CA ARG A 134 -42.15 -7.07 -16.75
C ARG A 134 -41.33 -8.26 -17.22
N THR A 135 -41.87 -9.06 -18.14
CA THR A 135 -41.18 -10.22 -18.70
C THR A 135 -39.88 -9.83 -19.39
N LYS A 136 -39.88 -8.74 -20.18
CA LYS A 136 -38.67 -8.18 -20.80
C LYS A 136 -37.60 -7.82 -19.75
N HIS A 137 -37.97 -7.10 -18.69
CA HIS A 137 -37.03 -6.73 -17.63
C HIS A 137 -36.51 -7.92 -16.82
N VAL A 138 -37.34 -8.94 -16.59
CA VAL A 138 -36.91 -10.18 -15.93
C VAL A 138 -35.87 -10.93 -16.78
N HIS A 139 -36.08 -11.05 -18.09
CA HIS A 139 -35.10 -11.66 -18.98
C HIS A 139 -33.80 -10.86 -19.06
N ALA A 140 -33.89 -9.55 -19.26
CA ALA A 140 -32.72 -8.67 -19.28
C ALA A 140 -31.93 -8.75 -17.97
N ARG A 141 -32.63 -8.77 -16.81
CA ARG A 141 -32.02 -8.96 -15.50
C ARG A 141 -31.29 -10.31 -15.41
N ALA A 142 -31.89 -11.39 -15.89
CA ALA A 142 -31.26 -12.72 -15.85
C ALA A 142 -29.99 -12.77 -16.70
N GLU A 143 -29.99 -12.17 -17.88
CA GLU A 143 -28.80 -12.09 -18.75
C GLU A 143 -27.70 -11.24 -18.11
N THR A 144 -28.04 -10.07 -17.58
CA THR A 144 -27.06 -9.22 -16.87
C THR A 144 -26.51 -9.91 -15.62
N MET A 145 -27.33 -10.68 -14.89
CA MET A 145 -26.86 -11.46 -13.74
C MET A 145 -25.81 -12.50 -14.15
N LYS A 146 -26.08 -13.28 -15.21
CA LYS A 146 -25.11 -14.26 -15.72
C LYS A 146 -23.79 -13.58 -16.12
N TRP A 147 -23.89 -12.42 -16.77
CA TRP A 147 -22.71 -11.64 -17.16
C TRP A 147 -21.91 -11.15 -15.95
N LEU A 148 -22.59 -10.62 -14.91
CA LEU A 148 -21.94 -10.17 -13.67
C LEU A 148 -21.26 -11.33 -12.92
N MET A 149 -21.88 -12.51 -12.88
CA MET A 149 -21.25 -13.70 -12.27
C MET A 149 -19.98 -14.13 -13.02
N ALA A 150 -19.96 -14.03 -14.35
CA ALA A 150 -18.76 -14.30 -15.13
C ALA A 150 -17.63 -13.28 -14.85
N GLN A 151 -17.99 -12.03 -14.50
CA GLN A 151 -17.00 -10.99 -14.25
C GLN A 151 -16.09 -11.27 -13.05
N TYR A 152 -16.50 -12.10 -12.08
CA TYR A 152 -15.60 -12.51 -11.00
C TYR A 152 -14.31 -13.13 -11.52
N LYS A 153 -14.42 -14.03 -12.50
CA LYS A 153 -13.26 -14.70 -13.11
C LYS A 153 -12.52 -13.78 -14.08
N GLU A 154 -13.25 -13.02 -14.90
CA GLU A 154 -12.63 -12.08 -15.85
C GLU A 154 -11.85 -10.99 -15.13
N PHE A 155 -12.39 -10.45 -14.04
CA PHE A 155 -11.72 -9.44 -13.23
C PHE A 155 -10.47 -10.00 -12.54
N ASP A 156 -10.53 -11.24 -12.02
CA ASP A 156 -9.33 -11.92 -11.49
C ASP A 156 -8.23 -12.03 -12.54
N ASN A 157 -8.58 -12.47 -13.75
CA ASN A 157 -7.62 -12.59 -14.85
C ASN A 157 -7.04 -11.23 -15.25
N LEU A 158 -7.85 -10.18 -15.20
CA LEU A 158 -7.44 -8.82 -15.53
C LEU A 158 -6.46 -8.26 -14.47
N CYS A 159 -6.69 -8.55 -13.20
CA CYS A 159 -5.85 -8.10 -12.09
C CYS A 159 -4.64 -9.00 -11.81
N ALA A 160 -4.69 -10.29 -12.20
CA ALA A 160 -3.64 -11.27 -11.90
C ALA A 160 -2.22 -10.82 -12.26
N PRO A 161 -1.94 -10.20 -13.43
CA PRO A 161 -0.60 -9.74 -13.77
C PRO A 161 -0.04 -8.68 -12.80
N TYR A 162 -0.92 -7.96 -12.08
CA TYR A 162 -0.58 -6.85 -11.20
C TYR A 162 -0.54 -7.25 -9.72
N LEU A 163 -1.22 -8.34 -9.36
CA LEU A 163 -1.29 -8.86 -7.99
C LEU A 163 -0.30 -10.01 -7.75
N GLN A 164 0.32 -10.58 -8.78
CA GLN A 164 1.39 -11.56 -8.57
C GLN A 164 2.66 -10.88 -8.05
N LEU A 165 3.02 -11.17 -6.79
CA LEU A 165 4.34 -10.87 -6.23
C LEU A 165 5.37 -11.81 -6.86
N LYS A 166 5.81 -11.51 -8.09
CA LYS A 166 7.00 -12.17 -8.66
C LYS A 166 8.19 -11.92 -7.73
N HIS A 167 8.79 -13.02 -7.28
CA HIS A 167 10.00 -13.05 -6.48
C HIS A 167 11.19 -12.57 -7.31
#